data_AF-A0A7V9A819-F1
#
_entry.id   AF-A0A7V9A819-F1
#
_cell.length_a   1.000
_cell.length_b   1.000
_cell.length_c   1.000
_cell.angle_alpha   90.00
_cell.angle_beta   90.00
_cell.angle_gamma   90.00
#
_symmetry.space_group_name_H-M   'P 1'
#
loop_
_entity.id
_entity.type
_entity.pdbx_description
1 polymer ?
#
loop_
_entity_poly.entity_id
_entity_poly.type
_entity_poly.pdbx_seq_one_letter_code
_entity_poly.pdbx_strand_id
1 'polypeptide(L)'
;MLPRLTIIGLFLLTSSGCASLARPNWFNPGTVQQQRLRAVHSDPYPDTDAGPEMLGVRPREYSSSLPEAVKNQPYSFLDPNGNPAF
;
A
#
# COMPACT_ATOMS: atom_id res chain seq x y z
N MET A 1 -30.81 -14.89 -31.19
CA MET A 1 -30.06 -13.63 -30.94
C MET A 1 -30.20 -13.14 -29.50
N LEU A 2 -31.38 -13.28 -28.88
CA LEU A 2 -31.62 -13.01 -27.45
C LEU A 2 -30.58 -13.55 -26.43
N PRO A 3 -30.12 -14.82 -26.49
CA PRO A 3 -29.23 -15.36 -25.46
C PRO A 3 -27.81 -14.76 -25.50
N ARG A 4 -27.42 -14.16 -26.63
CA ARG A 4 -26.13 -13.47 -26.75
C ARG A 4 -26.17 -12.12 -26.03
N LEU A 5 -27.30 -11.42 -26.12
CA LEU A 5 -27.49 -10.12 -25.46
C LEU A 5 -27.59 -10.25 -23.94
N THR A 6 -28.20 -11.33 -23.43
CA THR A 6 -28.27 -11.59 -21.99
C THR A 6 -26.90 -11.87 -21.38
N ILE A 7 -26.04 -12.64 -22.07
CA ILE A 7 -24.66 -12.91 -21.61
C ILE A 7 -23.84 -11.61 -21.59
N ILE A 8 -23.94 -10.79 -22.64
CA ILE A 8 -23.24 -9.50 -22.71
C ILE A 8 -23.72 -8.55 -21.59
N GLY A 9 -25.03 -8.49 -21.36
CA GLY A 9 -25.61 -7.68 -20.28
C GLY A 9 -25.14 -8.11 -18.88
N LEU A 10 -25.06 -9.41 -18.62
CA LEU A 10 -24.58 -9.94 -17.35
C LEU A 10 -23.09 -9.63 -17.12
N PHE A 11 -22.26 -9.74 -18.16
CA PHE A 11 -20.84 -9.45 -18.07
C PHE A 11 -20.58 -7.97 -17.73
N LEU A 12 -21.28 -7.06 -18.39
CA LEU A 12 -21.17 -5.62 -18.14
C LEU A 12 -21.56 -5.25 -16.70
N LEU A 13 -22.60 -5.89 -16.14
CA LEU A 13 -23.05 -5.65 -14.77
C LEU A 13 -22.00 -6.04 -13.71
N THR A 14 -21.24 -7.11 -13.94
CA THR A 14 -20.19 -7.55 -12.98
C THR A 14 -18.89 -6.74 -13.08
N SER A 15 -18.70 -5.99 -14.16
CA SER A 15 -17.47 -5.24 -14.41
C SER A 15 -17.43 -3.84 -13.80
N SER A 16 -18.55 -3.34 -13.27
CA SER A 16 -18.68 -1.97 -12.73
C SER A 16 -18.25 -1.80 -11.27
N GLY A 17 -17.82 -2.85 -10.57
CA GLY A 17 -17.61 -2.85 -9.11
C GLY A 17 -16.20 -2.50 -8.59
N CYS A 18 -15.18 -2.32 -9.44
CA CYS A 18 -13.78 -2.18 -8.98
C CYS A 18 -13.15 -0.79 -9.26
N ALA A 19 -13.92 0.29 -9.14
CA ALA A 19 -13.37 1.64 -9.31
C ALA A 19 -12.53 2.11 -8.10
N SER A 20 -12.84 1.63 -6.88
CA SER A 20 -12.23 2.12 -5.64
C SER A 20 -11.24 1.15 -4.98
N LEU A 21 -10.90 0.03 -5.64
CA LEU A 21 -9.82 -0.82 -5.16
C LEU A 21 -8.51 -0.12 -5.54
N ALA A 22 -7.61 0.12 -4.57
CA ALA A 22 -6.33 0.78 -4.81
C ALA A 22 -5.51 -0.02 -5.84
N ARG A 23 -5.67 0.31 -7.12
CA ARG A 23 -5.00 -0.37 -8.22
C ARG A 23 -3.61 0.23 -8.38
N PRO A 24 -2.56 -0.60 -8.53
CA PRO A 24 -1.25 -0.10 -8.88
C PRO A 24 -1.34 0.63 -10.22
N ASN A 25 -0.76 1.83 -10.29
CA ASN A 25 -0.64 2.53 -11.56
C ASN A 25 0.54 1.93 -12.33
N TRP A 26 0.23 0.99 -13.22
CA TRP A 26 1.23 0.24 -13.98
C TRP A 26 2.11 1.11 -14.89
N PHE A 27 1.57 2.22 -15.40
CA PHE A 27 2.28 3.08 -16.35
C PHE A 27 2.92 4.30 -15.69
N ASN A 28 2.42 4.70 -14.52
CA ASN A 28 2.98 5.82 -13.77
C ASN A 28 2.86 5.56 -12.27
N PRO A 29 3.74 4.71 -11.71
CA PRO A 29 3.67 4.33 -10.30
C PRO A 29 4.03 5.48 -9.33
N GLY A 30 4.41 6.65 -9.86
CA GLY A 30 4.89 7.79 -9.09
C GLY A 30 6.38 7.68 -8.78
N THR A 31 6.92 8.67 -8.06
CA THR A 31 8.33 8.67 -7.65
C THR A 31 8.60 7.57 -6.63
N VAL A 32 9.85 7.12 -6.52
CA VAL A 32 10.29 6.18 -5.47
C VAL A 32 9.84 6.66 -4.09
N GLN A 33 9.85 7.97 -3.88
CA GLN A 33 9.45 8.55 -2.61
C GLN A 33 7.96 8.43 -2.31
N GLN A 34 7.11 8.70 -3.30
CA GLN A 34 5.66 8.49 -3.18
C GLN A 34 5.30 7.01 -2.96
N GLN A 35 6.09 6.11 -3.54
CA GLN A 35 5.91 4.67 -3.35
C GLN A 35 6.29 4.24 -1.94
N ARG A 36 7.42 4.73 -1.40
CA ARG A 36 7.86 4.49 -0.03
C ARG A 36 6.84 5.00 1.00
N LEU A 37 6.33 6.21 0.82
CA LEU A 37 5.27 6.76 1.68
C LEU A 37 4.02 5.88 1.71
N ARG A 38 3.58 5.39 0.53
CA ARG A 38 2.46 4.44 0.44
C ARG A 38 2.77 3.12 1.15
N ALA A 39 3.99 2.60 1.00
CA ALA A 39 4.41 1.36 1.63
C ALA A 39 4.40 1.46 3.16
N VAL A 40 4.77 2.60 3.75
CA VAL A 40 4.69 2.83 5.20
C VAL A 40 3.23 2.82 5.69
N HIS A 41 2.32 3.49 4.99
CA HIS A 41 0.90 3.52 5.37
C HIS A 41 0.23 2.14 5.23
N SER A 42 0.66 1.35 4.25
CA SER A 42 0.13 0.02 3.97
C SER A 42 1.15 -1.08 4.33
N ASP A 43 1.88 -0.88 5.43
CA ASP A 43 2.84 -1.88 5.94
C ASP A 43 2.08 -3.15 6.33
N PRO A 44 2.30 -4.30 5.65
CA PRO A 44 1.64 -5.55 6.00
C PRO A 44 2.25 -6.22 7.24
N TYR A 45 3.41 -5.73 7.72
CA TYR A 45 4.10 -6.35 8.83
C TYR A 45 3.56 -5.85 10.18
N PRO A 46 3.45 -6.75 11.17
CA PRO A 46 2.97 -6.39 12.49
C PRO A 46 3.94 -5.43 13.18
N ASP A 47 3.39 -4.55 14.01
CA ASP A 47 4.16 -3.59 14.77
C ASP A 47 5.21 -4.27 15.67
N THR A 48 6.40 -3.68 15.77
CA THR A 48 7.48 -4.19 16.62
C THR A 48 7.19 -3.93 18.11
N ASP A 49 6.37 -2.93 18.41
CA ASP A 49 6.20 -2.43 19.78
C ASP A 49 4.94 -2.98 20.46
N ALA A 50 4.02 -3.57 19.69
CA ALA A 50 2.71 -4.00 20.16
C ALA A 50 2.64 -5.49 20.58
N GLY A 51 3.74 -6.24 20.49
CA GLY A 51 3.73 -7.69 20.68
C GLY A 51 5.08 -8.30 21.07
N PRO A 52 5.17 -9.64 21.14
CA PRO A 52 6.43 -10.33 21.35
C PRO A 52 7.38 -10.10 20.17
N GLU A 53 8.68 -10.19 20.44
CA GLU A 53 9.72 -9.99 19.43
C GLU A 53 9.55 -10.98 18.27
N MET A 54 9.50 -10.44 17.04
CA MET A 54 9.25 -11.21 15.81
C MET A 54 10.46 -11.14 14.86
N LEU A 55 11.54 -11.80 15.26
CA LEU A 55 12.76 -11.90 14.47
C LEU A 55 12.53 -12.62 13.14
N GLY A 56 13.01 -12.03 12.04
CA GLY A 56 12.97 -12.63 10.70
C GLY A 56 11.62 -12.57 9.98
N VAL A 57 10.59 -11.97 10.59
CA VAL A 57 9.28 -11.78 9.95
C VAL A 57 9.32 -10.64 8.93
N ARG A 58 10.10 -9.59 9.21
CA ARG A 58 10.32 -8.43 8.34
C ARG A 58 11.59 -8.64 7.48
N PRO A 59 11.67 -8.08 6.26
CA PRO A 59 12.90 -8.06 5.49
C PRO A 59 14.01 -7.33 6.25
N ARG A 60 15.26 -7.70 6.00
CA ARG A 60 16.45 -7.18 6.71
C ARG A 60 16.45 -5.65 6.82
N GLU A 61 16.20 -4.95 5.71
CA GLU A 61 16.30 -3.48 5.68
C GLU A 61 15.07 -2.76 6.25
N TYR A 62 14.08 -3.54 6.70
CA TYR A 62 12.84 -3.06 7.32
C TYR A 62 12.59 -3.75 8.65
N SER A 63 13.64 -4.29 9.30
CA SER A 63 13.51 -5.05 10.55
C SER A 63 12.95 -4.19 11.69
N SER A 64 13.23 -2.89 11.66
CA SER A 64 12.73 -1.92 12.62
C SER A 64 11.55 -1.17 12.02
N SER A 65 10.44 -1.12 12.76
CA SER A 65 9.29 -0.29 12.37
C SER A 65 9.53 1.17 12.76
N LEU A 66 8.72 2.09 12.22
CA LEU A 66 8.82 3.50 12.59
C LEU A 66 8.34 3.71 14.02
N PRO A 67 8.93 4.64 14.78
CA PRO A 67 8.40 5.00 16.09
C PRO A 67 6.93 5.45 16.00
N GLU A 68 6.12 5.10 17.00
CA GLU A 68 4.68 5.36 17.00
C GLU A 68 4.32 6.86 16.81
N ALA A 69 5.11 7.74 17.40
CA ALA A 69 4.95 9.20 17.26
C ALA A 69 5.07 9.68 15.79
N VAL A 70 5.81 8.92 14.98
CA VAL A 70 6.16 9.24 13.60
C VAL A 70 5.18 8.58 12.62
N LYS A 71 4.66 7.38 12.92
CA LYS A 71 3.61 6.71 12.12
C LYS A 71 2.36 7.57 11.94
N ASN A 72 1.99 8.34 12.96
CA ASN A 72 0.83 9.25 12.95
C ASN A 72 1.07 10.54 12.15
N GLN A 73 2.28 10.76 11.66
CA GLN A 73 2.69 11.98 10.98
C GLN A 73 3.38 11.67 9.65
N PRO A 74 2.64 11.53 8.53
CA PRO A 74 3.13 10.98 7.25
C PRO A 74 4.30 11.73 6.59
N TYR A 75 4.66 12.91 7.09
CA TYR A 75 5.75 13.74 6.56
C TYR A 75 6.88 13.98 7.57
N SER A 76 6.71 13.63 8.85
CA SER A 76 7.72 13.95 9.87
C SER A 76 8.95 13.05 9.81
N PHE A 77 8.87 11.94 9.06
CA PHE A 77 9.97 11.01 8.81
C PHE A 77 10.75 11.30 7.54
N LEU A 78 10.41 12.38 6.82
CA LEU A 78 11.13 12.77 5.62
C LEU A 78 12.27 13.72 5.98
N ASP A 79 13.47 13.47 5.46
CA ASP A 79 14.58 14.42 5.47
C ASP A 79 14.21 15.68 4.65
N PRO A 80 15.01 16.76 4.69
CA PRO A 80 14.77 17.96 3.89
C PRO A 80 14.73 17.74 2.38
N ASN A 81 15.29 16.63 1.89
CA ASN A 81 15.27 16.21 0.49
C ASN A 81 14.08 15.28 0.19
N GLY A 82 13.24 15.02 1.19
CA GLY A 82 12.08 14.19 1.12
C GLY A 82 12.32 12.71 1.32
N ASN A 83 13.51 12.20 1.69
CA ASN A 83 13.83 10.76 1.87
C ASN A 83 13.38 10.24 3.25
N PRO A 84 12.98 8.96 3.39
CA PRO A 84 12.66 8.42 4.71
C PRO A 84 13.93 8.30 5.59
N ALA A 85 13.81 8.60 6.88
CA ALA A 85 14.92 8.63 7.85
C ALA A 85 15.34 7.25 8.41
N PHE A 86 15.14 6.16 7.65
CA PHE A 86 15.38 4.78 8.08
C PHE A 86 16.16 4.01 7.01
#